data_AF-A0A0P4W6Y4-F1
#
_entry.id   AF-A0A0P4W6Y4-F1
#
_cell.length_a   1.000
_cell.length_b   1.000
_cell.length_c   1.000
_cell.angle_alpha   90.00
_cell.angle_beta   90.00
_cell.angle_gamma   90.00
#
_symmetry.space_group_name_H-M   'P 1'
#
loop_
_entity.id
_entity.type
_entity.pdbx_description
1 polymer ?
#
loop_
_entity_poly.entity_id
_entity_poly.type
_entity_poly.pdbx_seq_one_letter_code
_entity_poly.pdbx_strand_id
1 'polypeptide(L)'
;MATVLSHFSPEVFESLGEVWAGRVTSTVHWLVTHPEPELRLAGVRAMAIMVGFPGVVGNPGSLVLLHATVEAACDLLAQRDANVNRDRLLASWALANVSSVFELYKESWEGSEHFGSREVLSQEMLGRVLDVGLRACQDKDKIRPHGVRCIGNVASFLQPQQVAHPALVPLVTQTVDTLITCASSGSNMKTRWNACHALGNIMSSGRLPIATAPWRGQVFTILGCLVESFKNYKVRIQACSALCSVTGRQEYGNEYLGVWRALLRGLDNAQNIVDYQEIRHRDELINQICQGICQLCAHLTLVDAGALCELLQVHQDVAGPLMQKAYLSLPPERSGHVLQAQHRVEELMGCDALTEAQQQALLILENLTSTSINS
;
A
#
# COMPACT_ATOMS: atom_id res chain seq x y z
N MET A 1 -19.89 21.18 16.04
CA MET A 1 -19.68 21.03 14.58
C MET A 1 -18.81 19.81 14.24
N ALA A 2 -17.55 19.71 14.69
CA ALA A 2 -16.71 18.55 14.37
C ALA A 2 -17.31 17.18 14.80
N THR A 3 -17.99 17.13 15.95
CA THR A 3 -18.74 15.93 16.40
C THR A 3 -19.97 15.63 15.55
N VAL A 4 -20.57 16.62 14.90
CA VAL A 4 -21.73 16.41 14.01
C VAL A 4 -21.22 15.93 12.65
N LEU A 5 -20.20 16.60 12.11
CA LEU A 5 -19.54 16.22 10.85
C LEU A 5 -18.88 14.84 10.92
N SER A 6 -18.44 14.37 12.10
CA SER A 6 -17.92 13.01 12.26
C SER A 6 -18.94 11.90 12.04
N HIS A 7 -20.23 12.22 11.94
CA HIS A 7 -21.29 11.28 11.61
C HIS A 7 -21.83 11.46 10.19
N PHE A 8 -21.27 12.39 9.41
CA PHE A 8 -21.68 12.58 8.03
C PHE A 8 -21.07 11.47 7.19
N SER A 9 -21.91 10.69 6.52
CA SER A 9 -21.47 9.89 5.39
C SER A 9 -21.31 10.80 4.17
N PRO A 10 -20.55 10.37 3.15
CA PRO A 10 -20.48 11.09 1.88
C PRO A 10 -21.88 11.42 1.33
N GLU A 11 -22.80 10.45 1.33
CA GLU A 11 -24.17 10.62 0.80
C GLU A 11 -24.96 11.69 1.55
N VAL A 12 -24.82 11.74 2.88
CA VAL A 12 -25.45 12.79 3.71
C VAL A 12 -24.85 14.15 3.39
N PHE A 13 -23.53 14.25 3.22
CA PHE A 13 -22.89 15.51 2.85
C PHE A 13 -23.33 15.99 1.45
N GLU A 14 -23.37 15.11 0.46
CA GLU A 14 -23.81 15.47 -0.89
C GLU A 14 -25.29 15.91 -0.92
N SER A 15 -26.13 15.34 -0.05
CA SER A 15 -27.54 15.74 0.07
C SER A 15 -27.76 17.18 0.54
N LEU A 16 -26.72 17.85 1.07
CA LEU A 16 -26.79 19.26 1.49
C LEU A 16 -26.98 20.22 0.30
N GLY A 17 -26.54 19.83 -0.89
CA GLY A 17 -26.42 20.71 -2.04
C GLY A 17 -25.30 21.75 -1.91
N GLU A 18 -24.96 22.37 -3.04
CA GLU A 18 -23.77 23.21 -3.20
C GLU A 18 -23.66 24.36 -2.18
N VAL A 19 -24.77 25.04 -1.89
CA VAL A 19 -24.80 26.19 -0.98
C VAL A 19 -24.41 25.80 0.45
N TRP A 20 -24.99 24.71 0.97
CA TRP A 20 -24.71 24.28 2.33
C TRP A 20 -23.37 23.56 2.44
N ALA A 21 -22.98 22.78 1.43
CA ALA A 21 -21.63 22.22 1.34
C ALA A 21 -20.57 23.34 1.39
N GLY A 22 -20.75 24.42 0.62
CA GLY A 22 -19.86 25.59 0.62
C GLY A 22 -19.80 26.31 1.97
N ARG A 23 -20.93 26.40 2.70
CA ARG A 23 -20.93 26.95 4.06
C ARG A 23 -20.19 26.06 5.05
N VAL A 24 -20.34 24.75 4.95
CA VAL A 24 -19.61 23.79 5.79
C VAL A 24 -18.11 23.90 5.52
N THR A 25 -17.66 23.88 4.26
CA THR A 25 -16.24 23.98 3.91
C THR A 25 -15.64 25.32 4.37
N SER A 26 -16.35 26.43 4.18
CA SER A 26 -15.92 27.75 4.66
C SER A 26 -15.81 27.81 6.19
N THR A 27 -16.74 27.19 6.90
CA THR A 27 -16.70 27.13 8.38
C THR A 27 -15.54 26.26 8.86
N VAL A 28 -15.27 25.12 8.19
CA VAL A 28 -14.10 24.29 8.52
C VAL A 28 -12.81 25.03 8.22
N HIS A 29 -12.73 25.80 7.13
CA HIS A 29 -11.58 26.65 6.84
C HIS A 29 -11.33 27.68 7.93
N TRP A 30 -12.39 28.35 8.41
CA TRP A 30 -12.28 29.27 9.54
C TRP A 30 -11.79 28.58 10.81
N LEU A 31 -12.27 27.37 11.10
CA LEU A 31 -11.79 26.57 12.24
C LEU A 31 -10.31 26.23 12.10
N VAL A 32 -9.88 25.69 10.94
CA VAL A 32 -8.49 25.26 10.68
C VAL A 32 -7.50 26.42 10.79
N THR A 33 -7.90 27.63 10.41
CA THR A 33 -7.06 28.83 10.46
C THR A 33 -7.21 29.62 11.77
N HIS A 34 -8.03 29.13 12.71
CA HIS A 34 -8.29 29.83 13.96
C HIS A 34 -7.03 29.87 14.85
N PRO A 35 -6.74 31.00 15.53
CA PRO A 35 -5.57 31.12 16.42
C PRO A 35 -5.67 30.22 17.67
N GLU A 36 -6.88 29.89 18.11
CA GLU A 36 -7.11 29.00 19.25
C GLU A 36 -6.83 27.52 18.89
N PRO A 37 -5.88 26.84 19.56
CA PRO A 37 -5.48 25.48 19.20
C PRO A 37 -6.61 24.44 19.22
N GLU A 38 -7.57 24.56 20.14
CA GLU A 38 -8.68 23.60 20.23
C GLU A 38 -9.64 23.71 19.05
N LEU A 39 -9.95 24.93 18.61
CA LEU A 39 -10.80 25.19 17.44
C LEU A 39 -10.09 24.75 16.16
N ARG A 40 -8.79 25.04 16.05
CA ARG A 40 -7.95 24.55 14.96
C ARG A 40 -7.92 23.03 14.87
N LEU A 41 -7.76 22.34 16.00
CA LEU A 41 -7.82 20.89 16.05
C LEU A 41 -9.20 20.35 15.64
N ALA A 42 -10.28 21.01 16.05
CA ALA A 42 -11.63 20.63 15.64
C ALA A 42 -11.84 20.78 14.13
N GLY A 43 -11.29 21.85 13.53
CA GLY A 43 -11.25 22.06 12.08
C GLY A 43 -10.45 20.97 11.36
N VAL A 44 -9.22 20.70 11.81
CA VAL A 44 -8.34 19.66 11.25
C VAL A 44 -9.03 18.29 11.29
N ARG A 45 -9.68 17.96 12.41
CA ARG A 45 -10.44 16.72 12.55
C ARG A 45 -11.62 16.66 11.59
N ALA A 46 -12.41 17.74 11.48
CA ALA A 46 -13.54 17.81 10.58
C ALA A 46 -13.11 17.63 9.12
N MET A 47 -12.05 18.33 8.70
CA MET A 47 -11.50 18.19 7.36
C MET A 47 -11.05 16.75 7.10
N ALA A 48 -10.32 16.12 8.01
CA ALA A 48 -9.86 14.74 7.83
C ALA A 48 -10.97 13.68 7.70
N ILE A 49 -12.21 14.01 8.08
CA ILE A 49 -13.38 13.14 7.86
C ILE A 49 -13.93 13.33 6.44
N MET A 50 -14.07 14.58 6.00
CA MET A 50 -14.74 14.94 4.75
C MET A 50 -13.79 15.17 3.58
N VAL A 51 -12.47 15.04 3.78
CA VAL A 51 -11.42 15.42 2.80
C VAL A 51 -11.63 14.75 1.43
N GLY A 52 -12.14 13.53 1.40
CA GLY A 52 -12.40 12.77 0.17
C GLY A 52 -13.85 12.81 -0.33
N PHE A 53 -14.73 13.62 0.25
CA PHE A 53 -16.12 13.70 -0.22
C PHE A 53 -16.17 14.46 -1.55
N PRO A 54 -16.89 13.97 -2.58
CA PRO A 54 -16.94 14.61 -3.90
C PRO A 54 -17.25 16.11 -3.86
N GLY A 55 -18.25 16.52 -3.07
CA GLY A 55 -18.64 17.92 -2.91
C GLY A 55 -17.61 18.77 -2.16
N VAL A 56 -16.71 18.16 -1.39
CA VAL A 56 -15.55 18.84 -0.80
C VAL A 56 -14.43 18.95 -1.83
N VAL A 57 -14.07 17.85 -2.50
CA VAL A 57 -12.98 17.81 -3.47
C VAL A 57 -13.23 18.77 -4.62
N GLY A 58 -14.43 18.76 -5.19
CA GLY A 58 -14.83 19.62 -6.31
C GLY A 58 -15.09 21.08 -5.96
N ASN A 59 -15.03 21.47 -4.67
CA ASN A 59 -15.23 22.85 -4.26
C ASN A 59 -14.01 23.74 -4.63
N PRO A 60 -14.18 24.91 -5.26
CA PRO A 60 -13.06 25.80 -5.63
C PRO A 60 -12.10 26.20 -4.49
N GLY A 61 -12.58 26.23 -3.24
CA GLY A 61 -11.76 26.52 -2.06
C GLY A 61 -11.08 25.29 -1.45
N SER A 62 -11.26 24.09 -2.01
CA SER A 62 -10.84 22.83 -1.39
C SER A 62 -9.32 22.71 -1.25
N LEU A 63 -8.55 23.18 -2.23
CA LEU A 63 -7.08 23.18 -2.19
C LEU A 63 -6.54 24.11 -1.12
N VAL A 64 -7.10 25.31 -0.99
CA VAL A 64 -6.74 26.27 0.08
C VAL A 64 -7.02 25.65 1.45
N LEU A 65 -8.18 25.01 1.60
CA LEU A 65 -8.54 24.29 2.82
C LEU A 65 -7.61 23.10 3.09
N LEU A 66 -7.25 22.34 2.07
CA LEU A 66 -6.30 21.22 2.14
C LEU A 66 -4.94 21.72 2.65
N HIS A 67 -4.42 22.81 2.07
CA HIS A 67 -3.15 23.44 2.45
C HIS A 67 -3.16 23.88 3.91
N ALA A 68 -4.16 24.67 4.30
CA ALA A 68 -4.32 25.13 5.68
C ALA A 68 -4.43 23.96 6.66
N THR A 69 -5.10 22.88 6.27
CA THR A 69 -5.25 21.67 7.10
C THR A 69 -3.92 20.95 7.28
N VAL A 70 -3.14 20.80 6.21
CA VAL A 70 -1.81 20.19 6.25
C VAL A 70 -0.88 21.00 7.16
N GLU A 71 -0.85 22.33 7.02
CA GLU A 71 -0.04 23.21 7.86
C GLU A 71 -0.43 23.10 9.33
N ALA A 72 -1.72 23.26 9.63
CA ALA A 72 -2.24 23.20 11.00
C ALA A 72 -1.96 21.84 11.65
N ALA A 73 -2.14 20.74 10.91
CA ALA A 73 -1.88 19.40 11.45
C ALA A 73 -0.38 19.13 11.65
N CYS A 74 0.49 19.66 10.77
CA CYS A 74 1.94 19.61 10.95
C CYS A 74 2.37 20.38 12.20
N ASP A 75 1.83 21.58 12.41
CA ASP A 75 2.12 22.41 13.59
C ASP A 75 1.74 21.71 14.89
N LEU A 76 0.50 21.20 14.95
CA LEU A 76 -0.03 20.50 16.12
C LEU A 76 0.79 19.23 16.43
N LEU A 77 1.25 18.52 15.40
CA LEU A 77 2.05 17.30 15.58
C LEU A 77 3.51 17.59 15.94
N ALA A 78 4.06 18.73 15.51
CA ALA A 78 5.44 19.14 15.77
C ALA A 78 5.68 19.67 17.20
N GLN A 79 4.63 20.01 17.94
CA GLN A 79 4.73 20.47 19.34
C GLN A 79 5.37 19.40 20.23
N ARG A 80 6.44 19.79 20.95
CA ARG A 80 7.38 18.89 21.65
C ARG A 80 7.03 18.59 23.11
N ASP A 81 5.92 19.11 23.65
CA ASP A 81 5.57 18.92 25.07
C ASP A 81 5.00 17.50 25.36
N ALA A 82 5.96 16.57 25.38
CA ALA A 82 6.20 15.36 26.18
C ALA A 82 5.11 14.31 26.46
N ASN A 83 3.84 14.50 26.12
CA ASN A 83 2.85 13.43 26.24
C ASN A 83 2.13 13.18 24.92
N VAL A 84 1.64 11.94 24.72
CA VAL A 84 0.57 11.72 23.74
C VAL A 84 -0.64 12.44 24.31
N ASN A 85 -0.76 13.72 24.01
CA ASN A 85 -1.97 14.45 24.23
C ASN A 85 -2.93 14.10 23.07
N ARG A 86 -4.22 14.23 23.34
CA ARG A 86 -5.31 14.02 22.40
C ARG A 86 -5.03 14.67 21.04
N ASP A 87 -4.36 15.81 21.06
CA ASP A 87 -4.17 16.70 19.92
C ASP A 87 -3.17 16.12 18.92
N ARG A 88 -2.02 15.61 19.36
CA ARG A 88 -1.03 14.93 18.49
C ARG A 88 -1.61 13.65 17.87
N LEU A 89 -2.42 12.90 18.63
CA LEU A 89 -3.10 11.72 18.11
C LEU A 89 -4.08 12.09 16.98
N LEU A 90 -4.90 13.11 17.19
CA LEU A 90 -5.86 13.58 16.18
C LEU A 90 -5.17 14.24 14.99
N ALA A 91 -4.10 15.01 15.18
CA ALA A 91 -3.33 15.64 14.12
C ALA A 91 -2.62 14.59 13.24
N SER A 92 -1.98 13.58 13.84
CA SER A 92 -1.36 12.48 13.09
C SER A 92 -2.39 11.66 12.32
N TRP A 93 -3.54 11.34 12.94
CA TRP A 93 -4.65 10.69 12.25
C TRP A 93 -5.15 11.51 11.06
N ALA A 94 -5.29 12.83 11.24
CA ALA A 94 -5.73 13.75 10.21
C ALA A 94 -4.76 13.82 9.02
N LEU A 95 -3.46 14.01 9.26
CA LEU A 95 -2.44 13.99 8.19
C LEU A 95 -2.46 12.68 7.42
N ALA A 96 -2.67 11.56 8.10
CA ALA A 96 -2.73 10.26 7.47
C ALA A 96 -4.00 10.05 6.61
N ASN A 97 -5.12 10.74 6.89
CA ASN A 97 -6.31 10.75 6.01
C ASN A 97 -6.18 11.76 4.87
N VAL A 98 -5.62 12.93 5.17
CA VAL A 98 -5.42 13.99 4.17
C VAL A 98 -4.43 13.52 3.09
N SER A 99 -3.33 12.89 3.48
CA SER A 99 -2.36 12.33 2.53
C SER A 99 -2.92 11.20 1.67
N SER A 100 -3.93 10.45 2.12
CA SER A 100 -4.49 9.35 1.32
C SER A 100 -5.34 9.81 0.13
N VAL A 101 -5.70 11.09 0.06
CA VAL A 101 -6.55 11.61 -1.02
C VAL A 101 -5.81 12.56 -1.97
N PHE A 102 -4.48 12.70 -1.86
CA PHE A 102 -3.73 13.61 -2.74
C PHE A 102 -3.89 13.27 -4.23
N GLU A 103 -3.92 11.98 -4.58
CA GLU A 103 -4.18 11.56 -5.97
C GLU A 103 -5.56 12.01 -6.45
N LEU A 104 -6.60 11.82 -5.62
CA LEU A 104 -7.97 12.24 -5.93
C LEU A 104 -8.06 13.76 -6.19
N TYR A 105 -7.35 14.57 -5.40
CA TYR A 105 -7.29 16.02 -5.62
C TYR A 105 -6.52 16.35 -6.90
N LYS A 106 -5.43 15.64 -7.20
CA LYS A 106 -4.70 15.84 -8.45
C LYS A 106 -5.62 15.56 -9.63
N GLU A 107 -6.25 14.38 -9.69
CA GLU A 107 -7.15 13.96 -10.77
C GLU A 107 -8.35 14.91 -10.95
N SER A 108 -8.93 15.40 -9.84
CA SER A 108 -10.11 16.26 -9.90
C SER A 108 -9.81 17.68 -10.39
N TRP A 109 -8.58 18.16 -10.18
CA TRP A 109 -8.20 19.54 -10.50
C TRP A 109 -7.26 19.65 -11.71
N GLU A 110 -6.69 18.54 -12.17
CA GLU A 110 -5.83 18.49 -13.36
C GLU A 110 -6.58 19.04 -14.58
N GLY A 111 -5.98 20.03 -15.26
CA GLY A 111 -6.55 20.67 -16.44
C GLY A 111 -7.63 21.72 -16.18
N SER A 112 -7.98 22.03 -14.93
CA SER A 112 -8.95 23.10 -14.64
C SER A 112 -8.35 24.50 -14.82
N GLU A 113 -9.14 25.43 -15.36
CA GLU A 113 -8.72 26.84 -15.55
C GLU A 113 -8.34 27.54 -14.23
N HIS A 114 -8.92 27.09 -13.11
CA HIS A 114 -8.66 27.60 -11.76
C HIS A 114 -7.39 26.99 -11.14
N PHE A 115 -6.92 25.86 -11.68
CA PHE A 115 -5.77 25.12 -11.18
C PHE A 115 -4.45 25.55 -11.84
N GLY A 116 -4.48 25.97 -13.11
CA GLY A 116 -3.25 26.37 -13.82
C GLY A 116 -2.14 25.32 -13.65
N SER A 117 -0.90 25.77 -13.42
CA SER A 117 0.25 24.90 -13.11
C SER A 117 0.43 24.62 -11.60
N ARG A 118 -0.61 24.78 -10.77
CA ARG A 118 -0.47 24.63 -9.31
C ARG A 118 -0.38 23.16 -8.93
N GLU A 119 0.57 22.81 -8.07
CA GLU A 119 0.67 21.48 -7.47
C GLU A 119 -0.39 21.33 -6.35
N VAL A 120 -0.85 20.10 -6.09
CA VAL A 120 -1.76 19.81 -4.95
C VAL A 120 -1.15 20.27 -3.63
N LEU A 121 0.17 20.13 -3.47
CA LEU A 121 0.98 20.72 -2.40
C LEU A 121 2.30 21.18 -3.00
N SER A 122 2.87 22.26 -2.48
CA SER A 122 4.22 22.67 -2.86
C SER A 122 5.26 21.66 -2.39
N GLN A 123 6.41 21.62 -3.05
CA GLN A 123 7.55 20.80 -2.65
C GLN A 123 7.98 21.03 -1.20
N GLU A 124 7.93 22.28 -0.72
CA GLU A 124 8.23 22.62 0.68
C GLU A 124 7.24 21.97 1.65
N MET A 125 5.94 22.04 1.34
CA MET A 125 4.91 21.39 2.15
C MET A 125 5.05 19.86 2.13
N LEU A 126 5.35 19.26 0.98
CA LEU A 126 5.61 17.82 0.87
C LEU A 126 6.80 17.41 1.75
N GLY A 127 7.90 18.17 1.70
CA GLY A 127 9.06 17.95 2.56
C GLY A 127 8.72 18.07 4.05
N ARG A 128 7.93 19.08 4.43
CA ARG A 128 7.45 19.26 5.80
C ARG A 128 6.58 18.10 6.29
N VAL A 129 5.67 17.60 5.45
CA VAL A 129 4.80 16.47 5.79
C VAL A 129 5.64 15.19 5.98
N LEU A 130 6.62 14.95 5.11
CA LEU A 130 7.54 13.82 5.26
C LEU A 130 8.34 13.91 6.55
N ASP A 131 8.96 15.06 6.85
CA ASP A 131 9.73 15.24 8.10
C ASP A 131 8.87 15.01 9.35
N VAL A 132 7.70 15.63 9.42
CA VAL A 132 6.77 15.46 10.55
C VAL A 132 6.29 14.01 10.64
N GLY A 133 5.96 13.38 9.51
CA GLY A 133 5.51 11.99 9.45
C GLY A 133 6.58 10.99 9.88
N LEU A 134 7.84 11.22 9.50
CA LEU A 134 9.00 10.44 9.92
C LEU A 134 9.19 10.53 11.45
N ARG A 135 9.09 11.72 12.02
CA ARG A 135 9.10 11.90 13.49
C ARG A 135 7.93 11.17 14.15
N ALA A 136 6.74 11.20 13.55
CA ALA A 136 5.58 10.47 14.05
C ALA A 136 5.78 8.93 14.03
N CYS A 137 6.59 8.40 13.12
CA CYS A 137 6.94 6.96 13.10
C CYS A 137 7.80 6.54 14.31
N GLN A 138 8.53 7.48 14.91
CA GLN A 138 9.35 7.24 16.09
C GLN A 138 8.58 7.49 17.41
N ASP A 139 7.33 7.89 17.32
CA ASP A 139 6.48 8.22 18.47
C ASP A 139 5.86 6.98 19.12
N LYS A 140 4.97 7.17 20.10
CA LYS A 140 4.26 6.11 20.82
C LYS A 140 3.32 5.31 19.91
N ASP A 141 2.98 4.11 20.34
CA ASP A 141 2.24 3.08 19.57
C ASP A 141 0.90 3.53 18.97
N LYS A 142 0.26 4.56 19.53
CA LYS A 142 -0.99 5.12 19.01
C LYS A 142 -0.79 6.08 17.83
N ILE A 143 0.33 6.80 17.79
CA ILE A 143 0.66 7.78 16.74
C ILE A 143 1.42 7.10 15.60
N ARG A 144 2.34 6.20 15.93
CA ARG A 144 3.22 5.52 14.96
C ARG A 144 2.51 4.97 13.71
N PRO A 145 1.40 4.22 13.82
CA PRO A 145 0.70 3.73 12.62
C PRO A 145 0.21 4.85 11.69
N HIS A 146 -0.16 6.01 12.24
CA HIS A 146 -0.59 7.16 11.45
C HIS A 146 0.59 7.83 10.74
N GLY A 147 1.74 7.95 11.42
CA GLY A 147 2.99 8.39 10.79
C GLY A 147 3.36 7.51 9.59
N VAL A 148 3.34 6.18 9.78
CA VAL A 148 3.66 5.20 8.71
C VAL A 148 2.73 5.34 7.52
N ARG A 149 1.42 5.45 7.75
CA ARG A 149 0.45 5.65 6.66
C ARG A 149 0.67 6.98 5.94
N CYS A 150 0.96 8.04 6.69
CA CYS A 150 1.21 9.36 6.11
C CYS A 150 2.45 9.37 5.20
N ILE A 151 3.61 8.93 5.69
CA ILE A 151 4.84 8.93 4.87
C ILE A 151 4.71 8.00 3.66
N GLY A 152 4.02 6.87 3.82
CA GLY A 152 3.74 5.94 2.73
C GLY A 152 2.91 6.59 1.62
N ASN A 153 1.79 7.22 1.98
CA ASN A 153 0.94 7.92 1.02
C ASN A 153 1.68 9.05 0.30
N VAL A 154 2.45 9.86 1.03
CA VAL A 154 3.22 10.96 0.42
C VAL A 154 4.30 10.43 -0.50
N ALA A 155 5.09 9.44 -0.07
CA ALA A 155 6.12 8.85 -0.92
C ALA A 155 5.54 8.21 -2.19
N SER A 156 4.38 7.54 -2.08
CA SER A 156 3.68 7.03 -3.26
C SER A 156 3.07 8.14 -4.12
N PHE A 157 2.86 9.37 -3.61
CA PHE A 157 2.28 10.51 -4.32
C PHE A 157 3.29 11.33 -5.14
N LEU A 158 4.55 11.41 -4.67
CA LEU A 158 5.58 12.27 -5.26
C LEU A 158 5.80 12.02 -6.74
N GLN A 159 5.85 13.08 -7.55
CA GLN A 159 6.18 12.97 -8.97
C GLN A 159 7.69 12.71 -9.17
N PRO A 160 8.13 12.10 -10.30
CA PRO A 160 9.54 11.78 -10.53
C PRO A 160 10.50 12.97 -10.33
N GLN A 161 10.09 14.17 -10.72
CA GLN A 161 10.87 15.40 -10.52
C GLN A 161 11.04 15.76 -9.04
N GLN A 162 10.01 15.51 -8.22
CA GLN A 162 10.02 15.75 -6.79
C GLN A 162 10.85 14.68 -6.06
N VAL A 163 10.76 13.41 -6.49
CA VAL A 163 11.60 12.31 -5.98
C VAL A 163 13.09 12.60 -6.20
N ALA A 164 13.45 13.21 -7.34
CA ALA A 164 14.82 13.58 -7.67
C ALA A 164 15.27 14.92 -7.06
N HIS A 165 14.37 15.66 -6.39
CA HIS A 165 14.69 16.98 -5.88
C HIS A 165 15.66 16.89 -4.68
N PRO A 166 16.78 17.63 -4.65
CA PRO A 166 17.81 17.50 -3.61
C PRO A 166 17.31 17.63 -2.17
N ALA A 167 16.30 18.46 -1.93
CA ALA A 167 15.72 18.63 -0.60
C ALA A 167 14.83 17.45 -0.16
N LEU A 168 14.27 16.69 -1.10
CA LEU A 168 13.34 15.59 -0.82
C LEU A 168 14.03 14.23 -0.83
N VAL A 169 15.10 14.05 -1.62
CA VAL A 169 15.86 12.79 -1.70
C VAL A 169 16.19 12.20 -0.32
N PRO A 170 16.77 12.95 0.64
CA PRO A 170 17.08 12.40 1.97
C PRO A 170 15.83 11.92 2.72
N LEU A 171 14.72 12.66 2.62
CA LEU A 171 13.46 12.33 3.28
C LEU A 171 12.80 11.09 2.65
N VAL A 172 12.89 10.94 1.32
CA VAL A 172 12.39 9.77 0.61
C VAL A 172 13.20 8.52 0.96
N THR A 173 14.53 8.62 0.99
CA THR A 173 15.40 7.52 1.44
C THR A 173 15.07 7.11 2.87
N GLN A 174 15.03 8.08 3.79
CA GLN A 174 14.67 7.83 5.18
C GLN A 174 13.26 7.24 5.35
N THR A 175 12.33 7.61 4.47
CA THR A 175 10.97 7.04 4.44
C THR A 175 11.03 5.55 4.17
N VAL A 176 11.74 5.11 3.14
CA VAL A 176 11.84 3.67 2.83
C VAL A 176 12.53 2.91 3.96
N ASP A 177 13.61 3.44 4.53
CA ASP A 177 14.31 2.81 5.66
C ASP A 177 13.42 2.69 6.91
N THR A 178 12.61 3.73 7.17
CA THR A 178 11.64 3.74 8.27
C THR A 178 10.53 2.72 8.05
N LEU A 179 10.03 2.59 6.82
CA LEU A 179 9.02 1.59 6.46
C LEU A 179 9.58 0.16 6.61
N ILE A 180 10.79 -0.09 6.13
CA ILE A 180 11.55 -1.33 6.33
C ILE A 180 11.64 -1.68 7.83
N THR A 181 12.02 -0.70 8.65
CA THR A 181 12.14 -0.87 10.11
C THR A 181 10.78 -1.18 10.74
N CYS A 182 9.74 -0.45 10.36
CA CYS A 182 8.37 -0.64 10.87
C CYS A 182 7.75 -1.97 10.43
N ALA A 183 8.13 -2.50 9.26
CA ALA A 183 7.70 -3.79 8.74
C ALA A 183 8.41 -4.97 9.43
N SER A 184 9.68 -4.81 9.78
CA SER A 184 10.52 -5.88 10.34
C SER A 184 10.50 -5.95 11.88
N SER A 185 10.38 -4.81 12.56
CA SER A 185 10.56 -4.70 14.01
C SER A 185 9.30 -4.24 14.76
N GLY A 186 9.35 -4.31 16.10
CA GLY A 186 8.28 -3.84 16.98
C GLY A 186 7.10 -4.82 17.14
N SER A 187 6.27 -4.56 18.15
CA SER A 187 5.12 -5.40 18.55
C SER A 187 3.77 -4.92 18.01
N ASN A 188 3.71 -3.73 17.39
CA ASN A 188 2.45 -3.14 16.92
C ASN A 188 2.08 -3.66 15.52
N MET A 189 1.11 -4.59 15.46
CA MET A 189 0.69 -5.22 14.21
C MET A 189 0.09 -4.23 13.20
N LYS A 190 -0.57 -3.17 13.66
CA LYS A 190 -1.13 -2.12 12.78
C LYS A 190 -0.02 -1.30 12.11
N THR A 191 1.04 -0.98 12.86
CA THR A 191 2.24 -0.33 12.30
C THR A 191 2.85 -1.20 11.20
N ARG A 192 3.02 -2.50 11.49
CA ARG A 192 3.61 -3.46 10.54
C ARG A 192 2.75 -3.61 9.28
N TRP A 193 1.44 -3.78 9.45
CA TRP A 193 0.48 -3.86 8.35
C TRP A 193 0.52 -2.59 7.49
N ASN A 194 0.48 -1.40 8.11
CA ASN A 194 0.57 -0.13 7.39
C ASN A 194 1.90 0.02 6.64
N ALA A 195 3.01 -0.49 7.19
CA ALA A 195 4.32 -0.43 6.56
C ALA A 195 4.38 -1.31 5.31
N CYS A 196 3.86 -2.54 5.38
CA CYS A 196 3.73 -3.40 4.21
C CYS A 196 2.86 -2.75 3.12
N HIS A 197 1.73 -2.17 3.51
CA HIS A 197 0.84 -1.46 2.58
C HIS A 197 1.53 -0.27 1.91
N ALA A 198 2.25 0.55 2.69
CA ALA A 198 3.00 1.68 2.17
C ALA A 198 4.09 1.26 1.18
N LEU A 199 4.86 0.20 1.49
CA LEU A 199 5.87 -0.34 0.58
C LEU A 199 5.24 -0.85 -0.73
N GLY A 200 4.09 -1.54 -0.64
CA GLY A 200 3.33 -1.95 -1.82
C GLY A 200 2.91 -0.77 -2.70
N ASN A 201 2.32 0.27 -2.10
CA ASN A 201 1.92 1.48 -2.84
C ASN A 201 3.10 2.20 -3.49
N ILE A 202 4.24 2.29 -2.80
CA ILE A 202 5.46 2.87 -3.37
C ILE A 202 5.89 2.06 -4.60
N MET A 203 5.88 0.73 -4.50
CA MET A 203 6.30 -0.16 -5.58
C MET A 203 5.33 -0.18 -6.77
N SER A 204 4.02 -0.04 -6.55
CA SER A 204 3.04 0.00 -7.65
C SER A 204 2.88 1.37 -8.29
N SER A 205 3.32 2.45 -7.62
CA SER A 205 3.10 3.82 -8.09
C SER A 205 3.84 4.20 -9.38
N GLY A 206 4.88 3.45 -9.77
CA GLY A 206 5.74 3.77 -10.91
C GLY A 206 6.56 5.06 -10.76
N ARG A 207 6.57 5.68 -9.57
CA ARG A 207 7.21 6.99 -9.32
C ARG A 207 8.66 6.88 -8.86
N LEU A 208 9.01 5.80 -8.16
CA LEU A 208 10.38 5.51 -7.72
C LEU A 208 11.03 4.48 -8.65
N PRO A 209 12.33 4.62 -8.98
CA PRO A 209 13.03 3.70 -9.88
C PRO A 209 13.41 2.39 -9.15
N ILE A 210 12.44 1.51 -8.91
CA ILE A 210 12.61 0.27 -8.12
C ILE A 210 13.75 -0.59 -8.67
N ALA A 211 13.84 -0.74 -10.00
CA ALA A 211 14.80 -1.63 -10.66
C ALA A 211 16.27 -1.32 -10.34
N THR A 212 16.58 -0.05 -10.02
CA THR A 212 17.93 0.41 -9.68
C THR A 212 18.06 0.88 -8.23
N ALA A 213 17.00 0.76 -7.43
CA ALA A 213 16.98 1.25 -6.07
C ALA A 213 17.86 0.39 -5.13
N PRO A 214 18.72 1.01 -4.30
CA PRO A 214 19.60 0.26 -3.39
C PRO A 214 18.83 -0.46 -2.27
N TRP A 215 17.64 0.03 -1.91
CA TRP A 215 16.77 -0.56 -0.89
C TRP A 215 15.95 -1.76 -1.41
N ARG A 216 15.93 -2.01 -2.73
CA ARG A 216 15.08 -3.03 -3.37
C ARG A 216 15.20 -4.39 -2.69
N GLY A 217 16.43 -4.93 -2.59
CA GLY A 217 16.66 -6.26 -2.04
C GLY A 217 16.21 -6.39 -0.59
N GLN A 218 16.39 -5.34 0.22
CA GLN A 218 15.94 -5.32 1.61
C GLN A 218 14.42 -5.35 1.71
N VAL A 219 13.71 -4.57 0.89
CA VAL A 219 12.23 -4.57 0.86
C VAL A 219 11.70 -5.95 0.50
N PHE A 220 12.18 -6.56 -0.59
CA PHE A 220 11.76 -7.90 -1.01
C PHE A 220 12.07 -8.96 0.05
N THR A 221 13.26 -8.91 0.66
CA THR A 221 13.66 -9.84 1.73
C THR A 221 12.71 -9.76 2.93
N ILE A 222 12.46 -8.54 3.43
CA ILE A 222 11.63 -8.34 4.63
C ILE A 222 10.20 -8.77 4.38
N LEU A 223 9.60 -8.35 3.26
CA LEU A 223 8.24 -8.74 2.91
C LEU A 223 8.17 -10.26 2.69
N GLY A 224 9.17 -10.87 2.06
CA GLY A 224 9.29 -12.32 1.88
C GLY A 224 9.29 -13.07 3.21
N CYS A 225 10.14 -12.67 4.16
CA CYS A 225 10.18 -13.25 5.50
C CYS A 225 8.83 -13.13 6.23
N LEU A 226 8.12 -12.01 6.05
CA LEU A 226 6.79 -11.82 6.63
C LEU A 226 5.79 -12.81 6.04
N VAL A 227 5.71 -12.93 4.71
CA VAL A 227 4.82 -13.87 4.03
C VAL A 227 5.10 -15.31 4.44
N GLU A 228 6.38 -15.68 4.53
CA GLU A 228 6.80 -17.05 4.80
C GLU A 228 6.31 -17.56 6.17
N SER A 229 6.45 -16.77 7.24
CA SER A 229 6.30 -17.32 8.61
C SER A 229 5.76 -16.38 9.68
N PHE A 230 5.38 -15.14 9.35
CA PHE A 230 4.95 -14.20 10.40
C PHE A 230 3.65 -14.61 11.07
N LYS A 231 3.57 -14.56 12.40
CA LYS A 231 2.43 -15.08 13.17
C LYS A 231 1.06 -14.46 12.85
N ASN A 232 1.01 -13.21 12.37
CA ASN A 232 -0.26 -12.51 12.10
C ASN A 232 -0.63 -12.60 10.61
N TYR A 233 -1.73 -13.27 10.28
CA TYR A 233 -2.10 -13.56 8.90
C TYR A 233 -2.50 -12.31 8.13
N LYS A 234 -3.08 -11.29 8.77
CA LYS A 234 -3.37 -10.01 8.10
C LYS A 234 -2.10 -9.31 7.62
N VAL A 235 -1.03 -9.35 8.42
CA VAL A 235 0.28 -8.82 8.01
C VAL A 235 0.86 -9.65 6.88
N ARG A 236 0.75 -11.00 6.92
CA ARG A 236 1.20 -11.88 5.82
C ARG A 236 0.46 -11.56 4.50
N ILE A 237 -0.86 -11.42 4.55
CA ILE A 237 -1.71 -11.04 3.40
C ILE A 237 -1.20 -9.73 2.80
N GLN A 238 -1.02 -8.70 3.63
CA GLN A 238 -0.57 -7.39 3.17
C GLN A 238 0.87 -7.42 2.62
N ALA A 239 1.75 -8.19 3.23
CA ALA A 239 3.13 -8.36 2.75
C ALA A 239 3.14 -9.09 1.39
N CYS A 240 2.29 -10.09 1.20
CA CYS A 240 2.16 -10.81 -0.07
C CYS A 240 1.61 -9.90 -1.17
N SER A 241 0.56 -9.13 -0.87
CA SER A 241 0.03 -8.12 -1.78
C SER A 241 1.10 -7.09 -2.17
N ALA A 242 1.92 -6.64 -1.21
CA ALA A 242 3.02 -5.72 -1.49
C ALA A 242 4.11 -6.35 -2.37
N LEU A 243 4.55 -7.59 -2.09
CA LEU A 243 5.54 -8.30 -2.92
C LEU A 243 5.12 -8.41 -4.38
N CYS A 244 3.82 -8.63 -4.62
CA CYS A 244 3.28 -8.87 -5.95
C CYS A 244 2.72 -7.60 -6.60
N SER A 245 2.99 -6.42 -6.03
CA SER A 245 2.46 -5.12 -6.49
C SER A 245 3.26 -4.52 -7.66
N VAL A 246 4.47 -5.01 -7.90
CA VAL A 246 5.29 -4.59 -9.03
C VAL A 246 4.71 -5.08 -10.35
N THR A 247 4.89 -4.31 -11.40
CA THR A 247 4.19 -4.46 -12.69
C THR A 247 4.95 -5.25 -13.73
N GLY A 248 6.24 -5.52 -13.49
CA GLY A 248 7.07 -6.23 -14.46
C GLY A 248 8.23 -7.02 -13.85
N ARG A 249 8.66 -8.05 -14.59
CA ARG A 249 9.77 -8.95 -14.23
C ARG A 249 11.07 -8.21 -13.87
N GLN A 250 11.33 -7.07 -14.52
CA GLN A 250 12.55 -6.28 -14.33
C GLN A 250 12.61 -5.59 -12.97
N GLU A 251 11.45 -5.23 -12.39
CA GLU A 251 11.38 -4.57 -11.09
C GLU A 251 11.81 -5.50 -9.97
N TYR A 252 11.46 -6.79 -10.06
CA TYR A 252 12.00 -7.84 -9.17
C TYR A 252 13.52 -8.02 -9.32
N GLY A 253 14.05 -7.96 -10.54
CA GLY A 253 15.46 -8.21 -10.81
C GLY A 253 15.92 -9.58 -10.29
N ASN A 254 16.98 -9.58 -9.45
CA ASN A 254 17.53 -10.79 -8.85
C ASN A 254 16.67 -11.36 -7.71
N GLU A 255 15.74 -10.57 -7.17
CA GLU A 255 14.89 -10.99 -6.06
C GLU A 255 13.76 -11.92 -6.50
N TYR A 256 13.50 -12.05 -7.80
CA TYR A 256 12.35 -12.78 -8.35
C TYR A 256 12.23 -14.23 -7.83
N LEU A 257 13.34 -14.99 -7.85
CA LEU A 257 13.37 -16.36 -7.31
C LEU A 257 13.21 -16.38 -5.78
N GLY A 258 13.67 -15.33 -5.09
CA GLY A 258 13.45 -15.13 -3.66
C GLY A 258 11.98 -14.95 -3.32
N VAL A 259 11.24 -14.18 -4.13
CA VAL A 259 9.79 -13.99 -3.97
C VAL A 259 9.06 -15.31 -4.19
N TRP A 260 9.38 -16.07 -5.25
CA TRP A 260 8.84 -17.41 -5.47
C TRP A 260 9.00 -18.33 -4.25
N ARG A 261 10.21 -18.38 -3.69
CA ARG A 261 10.52 -19.17 -2.50
C ARG A 261 9.69 -18.75 -1.29
N ALA A 262 9.57 -17.45 -1.04
CA ALA A 262 8.80 -16.92 0.07
C ALA A 262 7.30 -17.26 -0.03
N LEU A 263 6.74 -17.20 -1.24
CA LEU A 263 5.33 -17.53 -1.49
C LEU A 263 5.05 -19.03 -1.33
N LEU A 264 5.86 -19.90 -1.95
CA LEU A 264 5.68 -21.35 -1.85
C LEU A 264 5.82 -21.85 -0.40
N ARG A 265 6.86 -21.42 0.32
CA ARG A 265 7.00 -21.71 1.76
C ARG A 265 5.90 -21.06 2.60
N GLY A 266 5.41 -19.90 2.17
CA GLY A 266 4.27 -19.23 2.77
C GLY A 266 3.01 -20.10 2.71
N LEU A 267 2.75 -20.79 1.59
CA LEU A 267 1.65 -21.75 1.47
C LEU A 267 1.80 -22.93 2.41
N ASP A 268 2.99 -23.55 2.45
CA ASP A 268 3.28 -24.65 3.38
C ASP A 268 2.98 -24.24 4.82
N ASN A 269 3.51 -23.08 5.22
CA ASN A 269 3.32 -22.56 6.57
C ASN A 269 1.92 -22.03 6.83
N ALA A 270 1.11 -21.70 5.82
CA ALA A 270 -0.29 -21.32 6.02
C ALA A 270 -1.13 -22.50 6.53
N GLN A 271 -0.65 -23.73 6.36
CA GLN A 271 -1.27 -24.93 6.93
C GLN A 271 -0.93 -25.15 8.41
N ASN A 272 0.18 -24.57 8.88
CA ASN A 272 0.67 -24.70 10.25
C ASN A 272 -0.04 -23.70 11.19
N ILE A 273 -1.14 -24.13 11.80
CA ILE A 273 -1.91 -23.28 12.71
C ILE A 273 -1.25 -23.26 14.08
N VAL A 274 -0.62 -22.12 14.41
CA VAL A 274 -0.05 -21.88 15.75
C VAL A 274 -1.01 -21.08 16.65
N ASP A 275 -1.87 -20.24 16.05
CA ASP A 275 -2.86 -19.42 16.76
C ASP A 275 -4.27 -19.65 16.19
N TYR A 276 -5.16 -20.20 17.02
CA TYR A 276 -6.55 -20.48 16.63
C TYR A 276 -7.34 -19.23 16.23
N GLN A 277 -6.99 -18.05 16.74
CA GLN A 277 -7.68 -16.79 16.39
C GLN A 277 -7.41 -16.36 14.95
N GLU A 278 -6.31 -16.81 14.37
CA GLU A 278 -5.90 -16.46 13.00
C GLU A 278 -6.52 -17.40 11.95
N ILE A 279 -7.11 -18.54 12.35
CA ILE A 279 -7.71 -19.53 11.43
C ILE A 279 -8.74 -18.88 10.50
N ARG A 280 -9.52 -17.92 11.00
CA ARG A 280 -10.53 -17.21 10.20
C ARG A 280 -9.95 -16.42 9.02
N HIS A 281 -8.64 -16.16 9.02
CA HIS A 281 -7.91 -15.46 7.95
C HIS A 281 -7.08 -16.41 7.08
N ARG A 282 -7.10 -17.72 7.37
CA ARG A 282 -6.27 -18.72 6.69
C ARG A 282 -6.60 -18.85 5.22
N ASP A 283 -7.88 -19.05 4.89
CA ASP A 283 -8.29 -19.20 3.49
C ASP A 283 -7.99 -17.92 2.70
N GLU A 284 -8.16 -16.74 3.30
CA GLU A 284 -7.80 -15.46 2.68
C GLU A 284 -6.29 -15.35 2.41
N LEU A 285 -5.46 -15.79 3.35
CA LEU A 285 -4.01 -15.83 3.15
C LEU A 285 -3.62 -16.79 2.03
N ILE A 286 -4.19 -17.99 2.00
CA ILE A 286 -3.95 -18.98 0.94
C ILE A 286 -4.34 -18.37 -0.40
N ASN A 287 -5.54 -17.81 -0.52
CA ASN A 287 -6.02 -17.17 -1.74
C ASN A 287 -5.08 -16.05 -2.20
N GLN A 288 -4.64 -15.19 -1.28
CA GLN A 288 -3.72 -14.10 -1.59
C GLN A 288 -2.36 -14.61 -2.11
N ILE A 289 -1.82 -15.68 -1.52
CA ILE A 289 -0.55 -16.27 -1.97
C ILE A 289 -0.74 -16.98 -3.32
N CYS A 290 -1.82 -17.74 -3.51
CA CYS A 290 -2.14 -18.37 -4.80
C CYS A 290 -2.26 -17.33 -5.93
N GLN A 291 -2.93 -16.20 -5.67
CA GLN A 291 -2.99 -15.09 -6.61
C GLN A 291 -1.59 -14.51 -6.89
N GLY A 292 -0.75 -14.35 -5.85
CA GLY A 292 0.63 -13.90 -6.00
C GLY A 292 1.47 -14.83 -6.88
N ILE A 293 1.31 -16.15 -6.72
CA ILE A 293 1.98 -17.16 -7.56
C ILE A 293 1.55 -16.99 -9.02
N CYS A 294 0.27 -16.81 -9.31
CA CYS A 294 -0.20 -16.54 -10.68
C CYS A 294 0.39 -15.25 -11.26
N GLN A 295 0.45 -14.17 -10.45
CA GLN A 295 1.05 -12.91 -10.87
C GLN A 295 2.53 -13.08 -11.21
N LEU A 296 3.27 -13.87 -10.42
CA LEU A 296 4.63 -14.23 -10.78
C LEU A 296 4.67 -15.05 -12.07
N CYS A 297 3.85 -16.10 -12.22
CA CYS A 297 3.79 -16.88 -13.47
C CYS A 297 3.62 -16.00 -14.72
N ALA A 298 2.78 -14.96 -14.65
CA ALA A 298 2.56 -14.03 -15.76
C ALA A 298 3.83 -13.27 -16.19
N HIS A 299 4.85 -13.20 -15.33
CA HIS A 299 6.14 -12.56 -15.58
C HIS A 299 7.29 -13.55 -15.85
N LEU A 300 7.00 -14.85 -15.91
CA LEU A 300 8.00 -15.91 -16.01
C LEU A 300 8.80 -15.84 -17.32
N THR A 301 10.08 -16.18 -17.26
CA THR A 301 10.94 -16.42 -18.43
C THR A 301 11.42 -17.87 -18.46
N LEU A 302 11.93 -18.35 -19.59
CA LEU A 302 12.52 -19.70 -19.68
C LEU A 302 13.72 -19.89 -18.74
N VAL A 303 14.51 -18.83 -18.51
CA VAL A 303 15.63 -18.89 -17.56
C VAL A 303 15.11 -19.08 -16.14
N ASP A 304 14.06 -18.34 -15.77
CA ASP A 304 13.42 -18.47 -14.46
C ASP A 304 12.81 -19.85 -14.28
N ALA A 305 12.12 -20.39 -15.30
CA ALA A 305 11.49 -21.71 -15.24
C ALA A 305 12.52 -22.81 -14.92
N GLY A 306 13.66 -22.81 -15.63
CA GLY A 306 14.75 -23.76 -15.35
C GLY A 306 15.29 -23.62 -13.92
N ALA A 307 15.47 -22.39 -13.45
CA ALA A 307 15.96 -22.11 -12.09
C ALA A 307 14.95 -22.44 -10.97
N LEU A 308 13.65 -22.45 -11.28
CA LEU A 308 12.58 -22.78 -10.34
C LEU A 308 12.29 -24.28 -10.23
N CYS A 309 12.82 -25.11 -11.14
CA CYS A 309 12.46 -26.53 -11.25
C CYS A 309 12.53 -27.29 -9.92
N GLU A 310 13.69 -27.25 -9.23
CA GLU A 310 13.88 -27.94 -7.95
C GLU A 310 12.94 -27.39 -6.86
N LEU A 311 12.77 -26.06 -6.82
CA LEU A 311 11.90 -25.41 -5.83
C LEU A 311 10.43 -25.83 -6.04
N LEU A 312 9.97 -25.86 -7.29
CA LEU A 312 8.62 -26.29 -7.63
C LEU A 312 8.41 -27.78 -7.31
N GLN A 313 9.38 -28.64 -7.60
CA GLN A 313 9.31 -30.06 -7.28
C GLN A 313 9.11 -30.32 -5.78
N VAL A 314 9.76 -29.53 -4.93
CA VAL A 314 9.65 -29.65 -3.46
C VAL A 314 8.28 -29.24 -2.94
N HIS A 315 7.67 -28.20 -3.52
CA HIS A 315 6.46 -27.57 -2.96
C HIS A 315 5.15 -27.94 -3.70
N GLN A 316 5.21 -28.58 -4.86
CA GLN A 316 4.03 -28.87 -5.71
C GLN A 316 2.94 -29.67 -4.99
N ASP A 317 3.31 -30.62 -4.13
CA ASP A 317 2.34 -31.50 -3.45
C ASP A 317 1.44 -30.74 -2.47
N VAL A 318 1.96 -29.66 -1.89
CA VAL A 318 1.20 -28.76 -1.00
C VAL A 318 0.52 -27.66 -1.81
N ALA A 319 1.24 -27.05 -2.76
CA ALA A 319 0.74 -25.94 -3.55
C ALA A 319 -0.44 -26.34 -4.44
N GLY A 320 -0.38 -27.49 -5.11
CA GLY A 320 -1.39 -27.95 -6.06
C GLY A 320 -2.81 -28.01 -5.47
N PRO A 321 -3.05 -28.81 -4.42
CA PRO A 321 -4.38 -28.89 -3.81
C PRO A 321 -4.89 -27.56 -3.26
N LEU A 322 -4.00 -26.72 -2.71
CA LEU A 322 -4.37 -25.41 -2.18
C LEU A 322 -4.76 -24.41 -3.29
N MET A 323 -3.99 -24.36 -4.37
CA MET A 323 -4.24 -23.51 -5.52
C MET A 323 -5.53 -23.94 -6.24
N GLN A 324 -5.73 -25.25 -6.44
CA GLN A 324 -6.96 -25.78 -7.00
C GLN A 324 -8.19 -25.41 -6.16
N LYS A 325 -8.13 -25.60 -4.83
CA LYS A 325 -9.21 -25.19 -3.91
C LYS A 325 -9.49 -23.69 -3.99
N ALA A 326 -8.43 -22.87 -4.01
CA ALA A 326 -8.55 -21.42 -4.12
C ALA A 326 -9.27 -21.01 -5.40
N TYR A 327 -8.92 -21.59 -6.54
CA TYR A 327 -9.51 -21.24 -7.85
C TYR A 327 -10.96 -21.66 -8.00
N LEU A 328 -11.34 -22.83 -7.47
CA LEU A 328 -12.73 -23.26 -7.46
C LEU A 328 -13.63 -22.34 -6.61
N SER A 329 -13.03 -21.55 -5.72
CA SER A 329 -13.72 -20.59 -4.87
C SER A 329 -13.67 -19.16 -5.41
N LEU A 330 -12.97 -18.91 -6.53
CA LEU A 330 -12.83 -17.57 -7.10
C LEU A 330 -14.07 -17.18 -7.92
N PRO A 331 -14.58 -15.94 -7.74
CA PRO A 331 -15.58 -15.39 -8.64
C PRO A 331 -14.94 -15.08 -10.01
N PRO A 332 -15.71 -15.13 -11.12
CA PRO A 332 -15.18 -14.96 -12.48
C PRO A 332 -14.37 -13.69 -12.69
N GLU A 333 -14.74 -12.59 -12.03
CA GLU A 333 -14.09 -11.28 -12.12
C GLU A 333 -12.66 -11.26 -11.55
N ARG A 334 -12.30 -12.27 -10.73
CA ARG A 334 -10.97 -12.42 -10.12
C ARG A 334 -10.11 -13.49 -10.79
N SER A 335 -10.57 -14.09 -11.89
CA SER A 335 -9.84 -15.12 -12.63
C SER A 335 -8.72 -14.59 -13.53
N GLY A 336 -8.65 -13.26 -13.75
CA GLY A 336 -7.74 -12.65 -14.73
C GLY A 336 -6.26 -13.03 -14.54
N HIS A 337 -5.77 -13.10 -13.31
CA HIS A 337 -4.37 -13.50 -13.06
C HIS A 337 -4.11 -14.98 -13.35
N VAL A 338 -5.10 -15.85 -13.12
CA VAL A 338 -4.98 -17.29 -13.43
C VAL A 338 -4.88 -17.47 -14.94
N LEU A 339 -5.72 -16.77 -15.71
CA LEU A 339 -5.69 -16.80 -17.18
C LEU A 339 -4.36 -16.27 -17.73
N GLN A 340 -3.85 -15.17 -17.18
CA GLN A 340 -2.54 -14.61 -17.57
C GLN A 340 -1.41 -15.61 -17.27
N ALA A 341 -1.46 -16.29 -16.12
CA ALA A 341 -0.49 -17.31 -15.74
C ALA A 341 -0.53 -18.50 -16.70
N GLN A 342 -1.72 -19.05 -16.96
CA GLN A 342 -1.94 -20.16 -17.90
C GLN A 342 -1.40 -19.83 -19.29
N HIS A 343 -1.83 -18.68 -19.84
CA HIS A 343 -1.38 -18.24 -21.14
C HIS A 343 0.14 -18.11 -21.22
N ARG A 344 0.77 -17.56 -20.17
CA ARG A 344 2.23 -17.40 -20.13
C ARG A 344 2.95 -18.75 -20.06
N VAL A 345 2.42 -19.71 -19.29
CA VAL A 345 2.99 -21.06 -19.21
C VAL A 345 2.86 -21.77 -20.56
N GLU A 346 1.69 -21.72 -21.20
CA GLU A 346 1.44 -22.28 -22.54
C GLU A 346 2.39 -21.70 -23.60
N GLU A 347 2.56 -20.37 -23.60
CA GLU A 347 3.48 -19.67 -24.51
C GLU A 347 4.92 -20.19 -24.35
N LEU A 348 5.40 -20.32 -23.11
CA LEU A 348 6.74 -20.81 -22.83
C LEU A 348 6.89 -22.31 -23.16
N MET A 349 5.84 -23.09 -22.97
CA MET A 349 5.84 -24.53 -23.29
C MET A 349 5.91 -24.79 -24.80
N GLY A 350 5.38 -23.87 -25.61
CA GLY A 350 5.47 -23.92 -27.08
C GLY A 350 6.82 -23.52 -27.67
N CYS A 351 7.81 -23.13 -26.84
CA CYS A 351 9.15 -22.82 -27.33
C CYS A 351 9.92 -24.07 -27.74
N ASP A 352 10.61 -24.01 -28.88
CA ASP A 352 11.51 -25.07 -29.32
C ASP A 352 12.74 -25.20 -28.41
N ALA A 353 13.27 -26.42 -28.28
CA ALA A 353 14.52 -26.73 -27.57
C ALA A 353 14.56 -26.37 -26.06
N LEU A 354 13.50 -26.74 -25.33
CA LEU A 354 13.49 -26.69 -23.86
C LEU A 354 14.53 -27.64 -23.25
N THR A 355 15.22 -27.17 -22.22
CA THR A 355 15.99 -28.07 -21.34
C THR A 355 15.04 -28.93 -20.49
N GLU A 356 15.51 -30.08 -20.01
CA GLU A 356 14.73 -30.97 -19.15
C GLU A 356 14.20 -30.24 -17.90
N ALA A 357 15.03 -29.41 -17.26
CA ALA A 357 14.62 -28.61 -16.10
C ALA A 357 13.51 -27.61 -16.43
N GLN A 358 13.59 -26.93 -17.59
CA GLN A 358 12.55 -26.00 -18.04
C GLN A 358 11.25 -26.72 -18.35
N GLN A 359 11.30 -27.83 -19.08
CA GLN A 359 10.12 -28.62 -19.41
C GLN A 359 9.43 -29.12 -18.14
N GLN A 360 10.20 -29.68 -17.20
CA GLN A 360 9.66 -30.18 -15.94
C GLN A 360 9.05 -29.06 -15.10
N ALA A 361 9.69 -27.89 -15.01
CA ALA A 361 9.13 -26.75 -14.29
C ALA A 361 7.82 -26.25 -14.90
N LEU A 362 7.75 -26.15 -16.24
CA LEU A 362 6.55 -25.71 -16.95
C LEU A 362 5.39 -26.69 -16.78
N LEU A 363 5.65 -28.00 -16.80
CA LEU A 363 4.61 -29.02 -16.53
C LEU A 363 4.05 -28.90 -15.09
N ILE A 364 4.91 -28.62 -14.11
CA ILE A 364 4.44 -28.38 -12.73
C ILE A 364 3.57 -27.12 -12.71
N LEU A 365 4.02 -26.03 -13.32
CA LEU A 365 3.27 -24.76 -13.35
C LEU A 365 1.94 -24.87 -14.12
N GLU A 366 1.90 -25.64 -15.20
CA GLU A 366 0.66 -25.93 -15.95
C GLU A 366 -0.35 -26.61 -15.02
N ASN A 367 0.08 -27.64 -14.27
CA ASN A 367 -0.77 -28.29 -13.28
C ASN A 367 -1.19 -27.35 -12.13
N LEU A 368 -0.28 -26.52 -11.62
CA LEU A 368 -0.58 -25.57 -10.53
C LEU A 368 -1.52 -24.45 -10.97
N THR A 369 -1.53 -24.08 -12.25
CA THR A 369 -2.36 -22.99 -12.79
C THR A 369 -3.64 -23.52 -13.45
N SER A 370 -3.78 -24.83 -13.65
CA SER A 370 -4.97 -25.46 -14.21
C SER A 370 -6.20 -25.26 -13.31
N THR A 371 -7.32 -24.89 -13.94
CA THR A 371 -8.63 -24.80 -13.30
C THR A 371 -9.45 -26.09 -13.46
N SER A 372 -8.93 -27.06 -14.21
CA SER A 372 -9.56 -28.35 -14.47
C SER A 372 -9.23 -29.34 -13.35
N ILE A 373 -10.22 -30.09 -12.87
CA ILE A 373 -9.94 -31.25 -12.01
C ILE A 373 -9.42 -32.34 -12.95
N ASN A 374 -8.12 -32.64 -12.90
CA ASN A 374 -7.61 -33.88 -13.45
C ASN A 374 -8.26 -35.01 -12.64
N SER A 375 -9.30 -35.62 -13.22
CA SER A 375 -10.12 -36.69 -12.66
C SER A 375 -9.39 -38.02 -12.59
#